data_AF-A0A4U9CZT2-F1
#
_entry.id   AF-A0A4U9CZT2-F1
#
_cell.length_a   1.000
_cell.length_b   1.000
_cell.length_c   1.000
_cell.angle_alpha   90.00
_cell.angle_beta   90.00
_cell.angle_gamma   90.00
#
_symmetry.space_group_name_H-M   'P 1'
#
loop_
_entity.id
_entity.type
_entity.pdbx_description
1 polymer ?
#
loop_
_entity_poly.entity_id
_entity_poly.type
_entity_poly.pdbx_seq_one_letter_code
_entity_poly.pdbx_strand_id
1 'polypeptide(L)'
;MRQINRHPQQGMRMMLMLMPFVLLIAAWVIGSALRLEANPQDKLLPGLTQMVAAVERMAFTPDKRSGEYLLWADTLISLSRLLTGLALSSLIRAEHRYRRRGFPALPRGAVAADDRDLDDPTAGDPAGAVYRLWSR
;
A
#
# COMPACT_ATOMS: atom_id res chain seq x y z
N MET A 1 -18.70 10.98 37.74
CA MET A 1 -17.32 11.16 37.23
C MET A 1 -17.28 10.72 35.76
N ARG A 2 -16.96 11.62 34.81
CA ARG A 2 -17.03 11.36 33.35
C ARG A 2 -15.83 10.53 32.88
N GLN A 3 -16.02 9.22 32.66
CA GLN A 3 -15.01 8.33 32.05
C GLN A 3 -14.94 8.43 30.51
N ILE A 4 -15.78 9.27 29.90
CA ILE A 4 -16.04 9.31 28.46
C ILE A 4 -14.88 9.87 27.59
N ASN A 5 -13.91 10.57 28.20
CA ASN A 5 -12.76 11.17 27.49
C ASN A 5 -11.40 10.56 27.88
N ARG A 6 -11.36 9.34 28.44
CA ARG A 6 -10.08 8.66 28.66
C ARG A 6 -9.67 7.91 27.41
N HIS A 7 -8.75 8.51 26.66
CA HIS A 7 -8.07 7.80 25.59
C HIS A 7 -7.20 6.68 26.20
N PRO A 8 -7.34 5.43 25.72
CA PRO A 8 -6.51 4.34 26.20
C PRO A 8 -5.04 4.65 25.93
N GLN A 9 -4.18 4.42 26.92
CA GLN A 9 -2.73 4.49 26.77
C GLN A 9 -2.28 3.64 25.57
N GLN A 10 -1.21 4.03 24.90
CA GLN A 10 -0.78 3.44 23.62
C GLN A 10 -0.69 1.90 23.66
N GLY A 11 -0.22 1.32 24.77
CA GLY A 11 -0.20 -0.13 24.99
C GLY A 11 -1.59 -0.77 25.10
N MET A 12 -2.52 -0.14 25.83
CA MET A 12 -3.92 -0.61 25.94
C MET A 12 -4.63 -0.57 24.58
N ARG A 13 -4.36 0.44 23.77
CA ARG A 13 -4.92 0.56 22.42
C ARG A 13 -4.41 -0.53 21.48
N MET A 14 -3.11 -0.85 21.54
CA MET A 14 -2.55 -1.99 20.79
C MET A 14 -3.10 -3.32 21.28
N MET A 15 -3.21 -3.52 22.60
CA MET A 15 -3.77 -4.74 23.17
C MET A 15 -5.23 -4.96 22.75
N LEU A 16 -6.06 -3.91 22.78
CA LEU A 16 -7.44 -3.96 22.30
C LEU A 16 -7.53 -4.23 20.78
N MET A 17 -6.60 -3.70 19.99
CA MET A 17 -6.53 -3.98 18.54
C MET A 17 -6.10 -5.42 18.23
N LEU A 18 -5.17 -5.98 18.99
CA LEU A 18 -4.67 -7.35 18.82
C LEU A 18 -5.60 -8.41 19.41
N MET A 19 -6.37 -8.05 20.44
CA MET A 19 -7.30 -8.94 21.14
C MET A 19 -8.18 -9.81 20.22
N PRO A 20 -8.90 -9.27 19.21
CA PRO A 20 -9.75 -10.10 18.35
C PRO A 20 -8.96 -11.17 17.58
N PHE A 21 -7.73 -10.87 17.16
CA PHE A 21 -6.87 -11.83 16.46
C PHE A 21 -6.37 -12.91 17.39
N VAL A 22 -5.94 -12.53 18.60
CA VAL A 22 -5.49 -13.50 19.62
C VAL A 22 -6.63 -14.44 20.00
N LEU A 23 -7.84 -13.91 20.21
CA LEU A 23 -9.02 -14.71 20.52
C LEU A 23 -9.36 -15.66 19.37
N LEU A 24 -9.30 -15.20 18.12
CA LEU A 24 -9.54 -16.03 16.94
C LEU A 24 -8.53 -17.19 16.85
N ILE A 25 -7.24 -16.88 17.04
CA ILE A 25 -6.16 -17.89 17.03
C ILE A 25 -6.37 -18.91 18.15
N ALA A 26 -6.67 -18.44 19.37
CA ALA A 26 -6.93 -19.33 20.50
C ALA A 26 -8.13 -20.25 20.25
N ALA A 27 -9.24 -19.70 19.74
CA ALA A 27 -10.42 -20.49 19.36
C ALA A 27 -10.10 -21.53 18.28
N TRP A 28 -9.28 -21.16 17.28
CA TRP A 28 -8.84 -22.09 16.24
C TRP A 28 -7.96 -23.21 16.78
N VAL A 29 -6.96 -22.91 17.61
CA VAL A 29 -6.07 -23.92 18.20
C VAL A 29 -6.87 -24.92 19.05
N ILE A 30 -7.75 -24.41 19.93
CA ILE A 30 -8.59 -25.26 20.79
C ILE A 30 -9.55 -26.10 19.95
N GLY A 31 -10.25 -25.48 18.98
CA GLY A 31 -11.20 -26.16 18.11
C GLY A 31 -10.54 -27.21 17.21
N SER A 32 -9.35 -26.94 16.69
CA SER A 32 -8.59 -27.90 15.87
C SER A 32 -8.13 -29.09 16.69
N ALA A 33 -7.60 -28.88 17.90
CA ALA A 33 -7.15 -29.96 18.78
C ALA A 33 -8.30 -30.91 19.16
N LEU A 34 -9.44 -30.36 19.60
CA LEU A 34 -10.64 -31.13 19.93
C LEU A 34 -11.16 -31.95 18.75
N ARG A 35 -11.12 -31.40 17.53
CA ARG A 35 -11.56 -32.10 16.33
C ARG A 35 -10.59 -33.16 15.86
N LEU A 36 -9.29 -32.91 15.92
CA LEU A 36 -8.28 -33.92 15.57
C LEU A 36 -8.27 -35.10 16.54
N GLU A 37 -8.52 -34.85 17.83
CA GLU A 37 -8.66 -35.91 18.84
C GLU A 37 -9.88 -36.80 18.55
N ALA A 38 -11.02 -36.19 18.23
CA ALA A 38 -12.24 -36.93 17.89
C ALA A 38 -12.19 -37.56 16.48
N ASN A 39 -11.46 -36.96 15.54
CA ASN A 39 -11.31 -37.46 14.17
C ASN A 39 -9.91 -37.11 13.61
N PRO A 40 -8.97 -38.07 13.63
CA PRO A 40 -7.59 -37.86 13.19
C PRO A 40 -7.42 -37.46 11.71
N GLN A 41 -8.44 -37.67 10.88
CA GLN A 41 -8.44 -37.36 9.44
C GLN A 41 -9.37 -36.19 9.10
N ASP A 42 -9.68 -35.33 10.08
CA ASP A 42 -10.54 -34.18 9.86
C ASP A 42 -9.90 -33.13 8.95
N LYS A 43 -10.52 -32.91 7.78
CA LYS A 43 -10.07 -31.97 6.76
C LYS A 43 -10.55 -30.54 6.99
N LEU A 44 -11.49 -30.32 7.92
CA LEU A 44 -12.15 -29.02 8.07
C LEU A 44 -11.31 -28.02 8.87
N LEU A 45 -10.59 -28.47 9.90
CA LEU A 45 -9.67 -27.64 10.67
C LEU A 45 -8.31 -28.35 10.78
N PRO A 46 -7.48 -28.29 9.71
CA PRO A 46 -6.18 -28.92 9.72
C PRO A 46 -5.34 -28.34 10.87
N GLY A 47 -4.72 -29.22 11.64
CA GLY A 47 -3.82 -28.82 12.72
C GLY A 47 -2.59 -28.06 12.19
N LEU A 48 -1.89 -27.37 13.08
CA LEU A 48 -0.70 -26.58 12.73
C LEU A 48 0.36 -27.41 11.99
N THR A 49 0.60 -28.66 12.43
CA THR A 49 1.55 -29.58 11.79
C THR A 49 1.12 -29.99 10.38
N GLN A 50 -0.18 -30.18 10.15
CA GLN A 50 -0.71 -30.50 8.83
C GLN A 50 -0.59 -29.31 7.88
N MET A 51 -0.80 -28.08 8.37
CA MET A 51 -0.57 -26.86 7.61
C MET A 51 0.90 -26.74 7.19
N VAL A 52 1.84 -26.94 8.11
CA VAL A 52 3.29 -26.89 7.82
C VAL A 52 3.67 -27.95 6.79
N ALA A 53 3.22 -29.19 6.97
CA ALA A 53 3.48 -30.27 6.02
C ALA A 53 2.89 -29.99 4.62
N ALA A 54 1.71 -29.36 4.55
CA ALA A 54 1.11 -28.97 3.28
C ALA A 54 1.92 -27.87 2.58
N VAL A 55 2.40 -26.87 3.33
CA VAL A 55 3.27 -25.82 2.80
C VAL A 55 4.59 -26.41 2.32
N GLU A 56 5.22 -27.28 3.11
CA GLU A 56 6.48 -27.93 2.74
C GLU A 56 6.33 -28.71 1.43
N ARG A 57 5.22 -29.45 1.28
CA ARG A 57 4.90 -30.16 0.05
C ARG A 57 4.72 -29.20 -1.12
N MET A 58 3.94 -28.13 -1.00
CA MET A 58 3.70 -27.22 -2.12
C MET A 58 4.94 -26.36 -2.48
N ALA A 59 5.77 -26.02 -1.49
CA ALA A 59 6.92 -25.14 -1.64
C ALA A 59 8.20 -25.87 -2.06
N PHE A 60 8.43 -27.07 -1.53
CA PHE A 60 9.72 -27.77 -1.60
C PHE A 60 9.65 -29.18 -2.18
N THR A 61 8.45 -29.69 -2.53
CA THR A 61 8.36 -30.95 -3.29
C THR A 61 7.98 -30.67 -4.75
N PRO A 62 8.80 -31.10 -5.73
CA PRO A 62 8.45 -30.95 -7.13
C PRO A 62 7.26 -31.86 -7.47
N ASP A 63 6.29 -31.34 -8.23
CA ASP A 63 5.11 -32.09 -8.64
C ASP A 63 5.52 -33.30 -9.50
N LYS A 64 4.95 -34.48 -9.23
CA LYS A 64 5.28 -35.72 -9.96
C LYS A 64 4.89 -35.69 -11.44
N ARG A 65 4.01 -34.77 -11.85
CA ARG A 65 3.48 -34.66 -13.22
C ARG A 65 4.21 -33.59 -14.05
N SER A 66 4.56 -32.45 -13.46
CA SER A 66 5.22 -31.35 -14.18
C SER A 66 6.68 -31.12 -13.77
N GLY A 67 7.11 -31.64 -12.62
CA GLY A 67 8.43 -31.39 -12.05
C GLY A 67 8.60 -30.00 -11.43
N GLU A 68 7.56 -29.16 -11.47
CA GLU A 68 7.60 -27.79 -10.97
C GLU A 68 7.24 -27.70 -9.49
N TYR A 69 7.80 -26.71 -8.80
CA TYR A 69 7.40 -26.34 -7.45
C TYR A 69 6.12 -25.50 -7.52
N LEU A 70 5.00 -26.12 -7.16
CA LEU A 70 3.66 -25.57 -7.35
C LEU A 70 3.49 -24.16 -6.76
N LEU A 71 3.99 -23.94 -5.54
CA LEU A 71 3.88 -22.64 -4.87
C LEU A 71 4.66 -21.55 -5.59
N TRP A 72 5.87 -21.85 -6.06
CA TRP A 72 6.70 -20.88 -6.77
C TRP A 72 6.15 -20.54 -8.15
N ALA A 73 5.70 -21.55 -8.90
CA ALA A 73 5.10 -21.35 -10.22
C ALA A 73 3.86 -20.44 -10.13
N ASP A 74 2.93 -20.72 -9.22
CA ASP A 74 1.71 -19.94 -9.04
C ASP A 74 2.02 -18.50 -8.55
N THR A 75 3.01 -18.35 -7.67
CA THR A 75 3.45 -17.04 -7.17
C THR A 75 4.06 -16.20 -8.29
N LEU A 76 4.92 -16.77 -9.13
CA LEU A 76 5.56 -16.05 -10.24
C LEU A 76 4.54 -15.65 -11.32
N ILE A 77 3.61 -16.54 -11.66
CA ILE A 77 2.54 -16.23 -12.61
C ILE A 77 1.65 -15.11 -12.08
N SER A 78 1.27 -15.17 -10.80
CA SER A 78 0.46 -14.12 -10.18
C SER A 78 1.19 -12.78 -10.10
N LEU A 79 2.47 -12.79 -9.72
CA LEU A 79 3.29 -11.58 -9.62
C LEU A 79 3.53 -10.94 -11.00
N SER A 80 3.82 -11.74 -12.03
CA SER A 80 4.01 -11.23 -13.39
C SER A 80 2.74 -10.59 -13.94
N ARG A 81 1.57 -11.20 -13.71
CA ARG A 81 0.26 -10.62 -14.05
C ARG A 81 0.03 -9.29 -13.34
N LEU A 82 0.29 -9.24 -12.03
CA LEU A 82 0.12 -8.03 -11.23
C LEU A 82 1.04 -6.90 -11.70
N LEU A 83 2.32 -7.20 -11.92
CA LEU A 83 3.30 -6.22 -12.40
C LEU A 83 2.95 -5.71 -13.81
N THR A 84 2.48 -6.60 -14.69
CA THR A 84 2.05 -6.21 -16.04
C THR A 84 0.84 -5.27 -15.99
N GLY A 85 -0.17 -5.60 -15.17
CA GLY A 85 -1.34 -4.71 -14.98
C GLY A 85 -0.96 -3.36 -14.37
N LEU A 86 -0.05 -3.34 -13.40
CA LEU A 86 0.46 -2.12 -12.78
C LEU A 86 1.26 -1.27 -13.77
N ALA A 87 2.10 -1.89 -14.60
CA ALA A 87 2.90 -1.22 -15.63
C ALA A 87 1.99 -0.57 -16.68
N LEU A 88 0.99 -1.29 -17.20
CA LEU A 88 0.00 -0.77 -18.13
C LEU A 88 -0.79 0.40 -17.52
N SER A 89 -1.27 0.25 -16.29
CA SER A 89 -2.01 1.31 -15.58
C SER A 89 -1.16 2.57 -15.37
N SER A 90 0.11 2.38 -15.02
CA SER A 90 1.07 3.47 -14.83
C SER A 90 1.37 4.19 -16.14
N LEU A 91 1.52 3.44 -17.24
CA LEU A 91 1.76 4.00 -18.56
C LEU A 91 0.56 4.84 -19.05
N ILE A 92 -0.66 4.31 -18.92
CA ILE A 92 -1.89 5.04 -19.29
C ILE A 92 -2.01 6.33 -18.47
N ARG A 93 -1.74 6.27 -17.17
CA ARG A 93 -1.75 7.43 -16.29
C ARG A 93 -0.65 8.44 -16.65
N ALA A 94 0.54 7.97 -16.98
CA ALA A 94 1.65 8.82 -17.38
C ALA A 94 1.36 9.53 -18.70
N GLU A 95 0.81 8.82 -19.69
CA GLU A 95 0.36 9.40 -20.97
C GLU A 95 -0.72 10.46 -20.74
N HIS A 96 -1.72 10.16 -19.91
CA HIS A 96 -2.74 11.14 -19.56
C HIS A 96 -2.11 12.39 -18.91
N ARG A 97 -1.14 12.22 -18.00
CA ARG A 97 -0.45 13.33 -17.34
C ARG A 97 0.39 14.14 -18.33
N TYR A 98 1.11 13.47 -19.23
CA TYR A 98 1.96 14.09 -20.23
C TYR A 98 1.12 14.96 -21.18
N ARG A 99 -0.01 14.45 -21.68
CA ARG A 99 -0.95 15.17 -22.55
C ARG A 99 -1.60 16.39 -21.88
N ARG A 100 -1.70 16.43 -20.55
CA ARG A 100 -2.25 17.57 -19.79
C ARG A 100 -1.22 18.65 -19.41
N ARG A 101 0.05 18.52 -19.78
CA ARG A 101 1.03 19.61 -19.62
C ARG A 101 0.91 20.61 -20.77
N GLY A 102 -0.25 21.24 -20.90
CA GLY A 102 -0.34 22.56 -21.53
C GLY A 102 0.31 23.55 -20.57
N PHE A 103 1.44 24.12 -20.96
CA PHE A 103 2.09 25.20 -20.22
C PHE A 103 1.06 26.29 -19.89
N PRO A 104 1.03 26.84 -18.66
CA PRO A 104 0.35 28.10 -18.44
C PRO A 104 0.99 29.11 -19.40
N ALA A 105 0.19 29.68 -20.30
CA ALA A 105 0.66 30.71 -21.20
C ALA A 105 1.32 31.80 -20.36
N LEU A 106 2.61 32.06 -20.61
CA LEU A 106 3.30 33.18 -19.99
C LEU A 106 2.44 34.43 -20.24
N PRO A 107 2.13 35.22 -19.20
CA PRO A 107 1.35 36.43 -19.37
C PRO A 107 2.04 37.30 -20.41
N ARG A 108 1.30 37.66 -21.47
CA ARG A 108 1.77 38.41 -22.65
C ARG A 108 2.30 39.83 -22.35
N GLY A 109 2.49 40.19 -21.07
CA GLY A 109 3.02 41.47 -20.62
C GLY A 109 4.40 41.41 -19.97
N ALA A 110 5.00 40.23 -19.76
CA ALA A 110 6.29 40.12 -19.07
C ALA A 110 7.52 40.51 -19.92
N VAL A 111 7.33 40.81 -21.21
CA VAL A 111 8.41 41.21 -22.15
C VAL A 111 8.43 42.72 -22.40
N ALA A 112 7.65 43.50 -21.63
CA ALA A 112 7.60 44.95 -21.77
C ALA A 112 7.85 45.67 -20.44
N ALA A 113 8.78 45.17 -19.62
CA ALA A 113 9.48 46.07 -18.71
C ALA A 113 10.47 46.86 -19.56
N ASP A 114 10.03 48.04 -19.99
CA ASP A 114 10.88 49.05 -20.60
C ASP A 114 12.02 49.34 -19.62
N ASP A 115 13.28 49.27 -20.07
CA ASP A 115 14.46 49.48 -19.22
C ASP A 115 14.44 50.86 -18.51
N ARG A 116 13.53 51.76 -18.93
CA ARG A 116 13.24 53.06 -18.31
C ARG A 116 12.55 53.00 -16.93
N ASP A 117 11.97 51.87 -16.54
CA ASP A 117 11.27 51.72 -15.24
C ASP A 117 12.17 51.12 -14.13
N LEU A 118 13.42 50.76 -14.44
CA LEU A 118 14.39 50.23 -13.47
C LEU A 118 15.01 51.32 -12.56
N ASP A 119 14.84 52.61 -12.90
CA ASP A 119 15.39 53.76 -12.16
C ASP A 119 14.34 54.52 -11.33
N ASP A 120 13.08 54.05 -11.23
CA ASP A 120 12.05 54.67 -10.38
C ASP A 120 12.14 54.16 -8.92
N PRO A 121 12.57 54.99 -7.94
CA PRO A 121 12.72 54.58 -6.55
C PRO A 121 11.38 54.32 -5.82
N THR A 122 10.24 54.51 -6.49
CA THR A 122 8.90 54.24 -5.96
C THR A 122 8.27 52.94 -6.48
N ALA A 123 8.90 52.29 -7.46
CA ALA A 123 8.48 50.99 -7.96
C ALA A 123 8.83 49.89 -6.94
N GLY A 124 7.84 49.48 -6.14
CA GLY A 124 8.00 48.43 -5.15
C GLY A 124 8.56 47.14 -5.75
N ASP A 125 9.53 46.53 -5.05
CA ASP A 125 10.31 45.36 -5.46
C ASP A 125 9.47 44.32 -6.25
N PRO A 126 9.61 44.28 -7.60
CA PRO A 126 8.83 43.38 -8.44
C PRO A 126 9.22 41.91 -8.21
N ALA A 127 10.45 41.64 -7.77
CA ALA A 127 10.90 40.28 -7.46
C ALA A 127 10.20 39.73 -6.20
N GLY A 128 10.00 40.58 -5.19
CA GLY A 128 9.26 40.24 -3.97
C GLY A 128 7.76 40.00 -4.18
N ALA A 129 7.16 40.58 -5.22
CA ALA A 129 5.75 40.33 -5.58
C ALA A 129 5.55 38.94 -6.20
N VAL A 130 6.46 38.52 -7.08
CA VAL A 130 6.42 37.19 -7.71
C VAL A 130 6.63 36.08 -6.68
N TYR A 131 7.56 36.28 -5.74
CA TYR A 131 7.80 35.29 -4.68
C TYR A 131 6.59 35.11 -3.74
N ARG A 132 5.87 36.19 -3.43
CA ARG A 132 4.65 36.14 -2.58
C ARG A 132 3.45 35.48 -3.26
N LEU A 133 3.38 35.45 -4.58
CA LEU A 133 2.27 34.83 -5.31
C LEU A 133 2.42 33.30 -5.40
N TRP A 134 3.66 32.79 -5.32
CA TRP A 134 3.95 31.36 -5.42
C TRP A 134 3.89 30.64 -4.07
N SER A 135 3.87 31.38 -2.96
CA SER A 135 3.85 30.86 -1.59
C SER A 135 2.45 30.82 -0.94
N ARG A 136 1.37 30.85 -1.73
CA ARG A 136 -0.02 30.67 -1.26
C ARG A 136 -0.66 29.43 -1.86
#